data_AF-A0A0E0JV39-F1
#
_entry.id   AF-A0A0E0JV39-F1
#
_cell.length_a   1.000
_cell.length_b   1.000
_cell.length_c   1.000
_cell.angle_alpha   90.00
_cell.angle_beta   90.00
_cell.angle_gamma   90.00
#
_symmetry.space_group_name_H-M   'P 1'
#
loop_
_entity.id
_entity.type
_entity.pdbx_description
1 polymer ?
#
loop_
_entity_poly.entity_id
_entity_poly.type
_entity_poly.pdbx_seq_one_letter_code
_entity_poly.pdbx_strand_id
1 'polypeptide(L)'
;MLSLLPPARLRAAVSPDVTASAPRRPAVILPGLGNNTADYARLAAALRDDHGVPAVAVARVSRPDWLRNAAGLVDPSYWRCTLRPRPVLDWYLKRVDEAVSEARELSPNEGISLIGHSAGGWLARVYMEEFDASDISLLLTLGTPHLPPPKGAPGVIDQTRGLLTYVEKNCAPAVYTPELRYVCIAGRYIQGAPLTGNTIATTDEILAVDTPSDVAEAVMVSTKDKPTQSGPTLRARFIGQGYKQVCGRADVWGDGVVPEVSAHLEGALNISFDGVYHSPVGSDDEQRPWYGSPAILKQWG
;
A
#
# COMPACT_ATOMS: atom_id res chain seq x y z
N MET A 1 -61.22 40.81 -6.05
CA MET A 1 -59.89 40.38 -5.58
C MET A 1 -59.82 38.86 -5.70
N LEU A 2 -59.21 38.35 -6.78
CA LEU A 2 -58.97 36.91 -6.96
C LEU A 2 -57.77 36.51 -6.09
N SER A 3 -57.97 35.60 -5.13
CA SER A 3 -56.90 34.96 -4.37
C SER A 3 -56.51 33.65 -5.08
N LEU A 4 -55.34 33.62 -5.70
CA LEU A 4 -54.73 32.42 -6.28
C LEU A 4 -54.13 31.56 -5.15
N LEU A 5 -54.67 30.37 -4.91
CA LEU A 5 -54.02 29.32 -4.14
C LEU A 5 -52.92 28.66 -4.99
N PRO A 6 -51.72 28.37 -4.44
CA PRO A 6 -50.68 27.68 -5.17
C PRO A 6 -51.00 26.17 -5.30
N PRO A 7 -50.52 25.48 -6.34
CA PRO A 7 -50.83 24.07 -6.56
C PRO A 7 -50.14 23.18 -5.51
N ALA A 8 -50.84 22.13 -5.08
CA ALA A 8 -50.33 21.12 -4.17
C ALA A 8 -49.09 20.44 -4.79
N ARG A 9 -47.95 20.50 -4.09
CA ARG A 9 -46.75 19.75 -4.45
C ARG A 9 -47.02 18.26 -4.27
N LEU A 10 -47.07 17.52 -5.37
CA LEU A 10 -47.02 16.05 -5.37
C LEU A 10 -45.70 15.65 -4.70
N ARG A 11 -45.76 15.13 -3.47
CA ARG A 11 -44.61 14.45 -2.85
C ARG A 11 -44.37 13.18 -3.65
N ALA A 12 -43.33 13.19 -4.47
CA ALA A 12 -42.78 11.95 -5.02
C ALA A 12 -42.41 11.06 -3.83
N ALA A 13 -43.05 9.90 -3.74
CA ALA A 13 -42.66 8.86 -2.82
C ALA A 13 -41.25 8.42 -3.20
N VAL A 14 -40.29 8.67 -2.32
CA VAL A 14 -38.96 8.08 -2.43
C VAL A 14 -39.14 6.60 -2.10
N SER A 15 -39.14 5.76 -3.13
CA SER A 15 -38.97 4.32 -2.95
C SER A 15 -37.62 4.09 -2.27
N PRO A 16 -37.53 3.27 -1.21
CA PRO A 16 -36.25 2.83 -0.70
C PRO A 16 -35.68 1.86 -1.73
N ASP A 17 -34.93 2.38 -2.70
CA ASP A 17 -34.13 1.52 -3.57
C ASP A 17 -33.03 0.94 -2.68
N VAL A 18 -33.27 -0.30 -2.25
CA VAL A 18 -32.28 -1.16 -1.61
C VAL A 18 -31.12 -1.18 -2.59
N THR A 19 -30.03 -0.51 -2.23
CA THR A 19 -28.77 -0.54 -2.98
C THR A 19 -28.35 -2.00 -3.12
N ALA A 20 -28.72 -2.62 -4.24
CA ALA A 20 -28.17 -3.90 -4.63
C ALA A 20 -26.66 -3.66 -4.77
N SER A 21 -25.89 -4.20 -3.83
CA SER A 21 -24.44 -4.25 -3.93
C SER A 21 -24.09 -4.77 -5.32
N ALA A 22 -23.32 -4.00 -6.09
CA ALA A 22 -22.78 -4.49 -7.34
C ALA A 22 -22.10 -5.87 -7.07
N PRO A 23 -22.21 -6.83 -8.01
CA PRO A 23 -21.57 -8.12 -7.83
C PRO A 23 -20.08 -7.93 -7.56
N ARG A 24 -19.62 -8.54 -6.46
CA ARG A 24 -18.22 -8.48 -6.02
C ARG A 24 -17.39 -9.28 -7.02
N ARG A 25 -16.27 -8.71 -7.44
CA ARG A 25 -15.35 -9.23 -8.45
C ARG A 25 -14.29 -10.14 -7.82
N PRO A 26 -13.73 -11.15 -8.51
CA PRO A 26 -12.53 -11.84 -8.03
C PRO A 26 -11.39 -10.86 -7.77
N ALA A 27 -10.53 -11.17 -6.80
CA ALA A 27 -9.39 -10.35 -6.43
C ALA A 27 -8.06 -11.09 -6.53
N VAL A 28 -7.02 -10.36 -6.92
CA VAL A 28 -5.63 -10.86 -6.95
C VAL A 28 -4.77 -9.96 -6.08
N ILE A 29 -4.17 -10.54 -5.04
CA ILE A 29 -3.28 -9.83 -4.12
C ILE A 29 -1.84 -9.92 -4.63
N LEU A 30 -1.17 -8.77 -4.73
CA LEU A 30 0.20 -8.61 -5.20
C LEU A 30 1.09 -8.20 -4.01
N PRO A 31 1.90 -9.13 -3.47
CA PRO A 31 2.75 -8.89 -2.31
C PRO A 31 3.81 -7.80 -2.50
N GLY A 32 4.13 -7.14 -1.38
CA GLY A 32 5.21 -6.15 -1.31
C GLY A 32 6.60 -6.77 -1.22
N LEU A 33 7.62 -5.96 -1.53
CA LEU A 33 9.04 -6.34 -1.42
C LEU A 33 9.34 -6.89 -0.02
N GLY A 34 9.91 -8.09 0.06
CA GLY A 34 10.27 -8.74 1.32
C GLY A 34 9.15 -9.56 1.99
N ASN A 35 7.92 -9.49 1.49
CA ASN A 35 6.82 -10.36 1.94
C ASN A 35 6.77 -11.69 1.19
N ASN A 36 6.06 -12.68 1.73
CA ASN A 36 5.68 -13.89 1.00
C ASN A 36 4.16 -14.02 0.87
N THR A 37 3.71 -14.99 0.08
CA THR A 37 2.28 -15.30 -0.11
C THR A 37 1.53 -15.51 1.20
N ALA A 38 2.13 -16.20 2.18
CA ALA A 38 1.48 -16.58 3.42
C ALA A 38 1.18 -15.38 4.33
N ASP A 39 1.95 -14.29 4.23
CA ASP A 39 1.72 -13.05 4.97
C ASP A 39 0.32 -12.45 4.67
N TYR A 40 -0.28 -12.77 3.52
CA TYR A 40 -1.58 -12.26 3.08
C TYR A 40 -2.74 -13.24 3.30
N ALA A 41 -2.49 -14.41 3.89
CA ALA A 41 -3.51 -15.45 4.03
C ALA A 41 -4.74 -14.97 4.81
N ARG A 42 -4.54 -14.17 5.87
CA ARG A 42 -5.64 -13.60 6.66
C ARG A 42 -6.45 -12.56 5.88
N LEU A 43 -5.78 -11.71 5.09
CA LEU A 43 -6.47 -10.76 4.20
C LEU A 43 -7.29 -11.52 3.14
N ALA A 44 -6.69 -12.54 2.52
CA ALA A 44 -7.37 -13.33 1.52
C ALA A 44 -8.60 -14.07 2.08
N ALA A 45 -8.52 -14.60 3.30
CA ALA A 45 -9.65 -15.19 3.99
C ALA A 45 -10.73 -14.16 4.30
N ALA A 46 -10.39 -13.02 4.91
CA ALA A 46 -11.35 -11.97 5.23
C ALA A 46 -12.07 -11.42 4.00
N LEU A 47 -11.37 -11.25 2.86
CA LEU A 47 -11.98 -10.81 1.61
C LEU A 47 -13.05 -11.80 1.11
N ARG A 48 -12.78 -13.11 1.20
CA ARG A 48 -13.76 -14.15 0.81
C ARG A 48 -14.90 -14.26 1.82
N ASP A 49 -14.55 -14.43 3.09
CA ASP A 49 -15.46 -14.89 4.13
C ASP A 49 -16.32 -13.74 4.67
N ASP A 50 -15.73 -12.54 4.83
CA ASP A 50 -16.40 -11.39 5.45
C ASP A 50 -16.88 -10.35 4.42
N HIS A 51 -16.25 -10.28 3.25
CA HIS A 51 -16.55 -9.28 2.22
C HIS A 51 -17.17 -9.85 0.94
N GLY A 52 -17.38 -11.17 0.88
CA GLY A 52 -18.10 -11.83 -0.22
C GLY A 52 -17.38 -11.75 -1.56
N VAL A 53 -16.05 -11.64 -1.56
CA VAL A 53 -15.25 -11.71 -2.79
C VAL A 53 -15.25 -13.16 -3.31
N PRO A 54 -15.72 -13.44 -4.53
CA PRO A 54 -16.00 -14.80 -5.00
C PRO A 54 -14.77 -15.69 -5.09
N ALA A 55 -13.62 -15.12 -5.45
CA ALA A 55 -12.33 -15.79 -5.49
C ALA A 55 -11.21 -14.81 -5.13
N VAL A 56 -10.22 -15.27 -4.37
CA VAL A 56 -9.04 -14.47 -4.02
C VAL A 56 -7.78 -15.28 -4.27
N ALA A 57 -7.02 -14.89 -5.28
CA ALA A 57 -5.69 -15.40 -5.57
C ALA A 57 -4.62 -14.50 -4.95
N VAL A 58 -3.45 -15.06 -4.63
CA VAL A 58 -2.30 -14.30 -4.15
C VAL A 58 -1.10 -14.68 -5.01
N ALA A 59 -0.42 -13.69 -5.60
CA ALA A 59 0.77 -13.94 -6.41
C ALA A 59 1.79 -14.74 -5.58
N ARG A 60 2.18 -15.90 -6.12
CA ARG A 60 3.00 -16.87 -5.39
C ARG A 60 4.41 -16.33 -5.29
N VAL A 61 4.82 -15.80 -4.15
CA VAL A 61 6.17 -15.29 -3.93
C VAL A 61 6.71 -15.76 -2.59
N SER A 62 8.00 -16.05 -2.55
CA SER A 62 8.73 -16.40 -1.33
C SER A 62 9.72 -15.30 -0.96
N ARG A 63 10.10 -15.22 0.33
CA ARG A 63 11.12 -14.26 0.79
C ARG A 63 12.44 -14.38 0.00
N PRO A 64 12.97 -15.59 -0.27
CA PRO A 64 14.14 -15.76 -1.13
C PRO A 64 13.92 -15.31 -2.59
N ASP A 65 12.68 -15.23 -3.08
CA ASP A 65 12.43 -14.75 -4.44
C ASP A 65 12.92 -13.33 -4.66
N TRP A 66 12.81 -12.47 -3.64
CA TRP A 66 13.27 -11.09 -3.70
C TRP A 66 14.78 -10.93 -3.84
N LEU A 67 15.58 -11.95 -3.49
CA LEU A 67 17.03 -11.95 -3.72
C LEU A 67 17.35 -11.91 -5.22
N ARG A 68 16.42 -12.31 -6.10
CA ARG A 68 16.58 -12.21 -7.56
C ARG A 68 16.71 -10.76 -8.03
N ASN A 69 16.25 -9.78 -7.24
CA ASN A 69 16.47 -8.36 -7.54
C ASN A 69 17.95 -7.97 -7.53
N ALA A 70 18.82 -8.79 -6.92
CA ALA A 70 20.28 -8.63 -7.02
C ALA A 70 20.79 -8.77 -8.46
N ALA A 71 20.03 -9.39 -9.38
CA ALA A 71 20.33 -9.38 -10.80
C ALA A 71 20.39 -7.97 -11.40
N GLY A 72 19.72 -6.99 -10.77
CA GLY A 72 19.86 -5.58 -11.16
C GLY A 72 21.27 -5.04 -10.92
N LEU A 73 22.02 -5.54 -9.93
CA LEU A 73 23.33 -5.00 -9.55
C LEU A 73 24.40 -5.14 -10.65
N VAL A 74 24.23 -6.14 -11.53
CA VAL A 74 25.13 -6.36 -12.66
C VAL A 74 24.76 -5.52 -13.89
N ASP A 75 23.60 -4.85 -13.87
CA ASP A 75 23.19 -3.94 -14.94
C ASP A 75 23.78 -2.54 -14.69
N PRO A 76 24.55 -1.97 -15.64
CA PRO A 76 25.03 -0.59 -15.54
C PRO A 76 23.91 0.46 -15.35
N SER A 77 22.67 0.16 -15.76
CA SER A 77 21.50 1.01 -15.57
C SER A 77 21.10 1.14 -14.09
N TYR A 78 21.40 0.15 -13.25
CA TYR A 78 21.15 0.19 -11.81
C TYR A 78 21.94 1.32 -11.14
N TRP A 79 23.23 1.41 -11.48
CA TRP A 79 24.12 2.45 -10.95
C TRP A 79 23.83 3.82 -11.52
N ARG A 80 23.26 3.89 -12.73
CA ARG A 80 22.78 5.14 -13.34
C ARG A 80 21.38 5.57 -12.89
N CYS A 81 20.71 4.79 -12.04
CA CYS A 81 19.32 5.02 -11.66
C CYS A 81 18.37 5.12 -12.87
N THR A 82 18.56 4.26 -13.86
CA THR A 82 17.72 4.15 -15.07
C THR A 82 17.26 2.72 -15.29
N LEU A 83 17.11 1.95 -14.21
CA LEU A 83 16.68 0.55 -14.26
C LEU A 83 15.28 0.46 -14.85
N ARG A 84 15.03 -0.57 -15.67
CA ARG A 84 13.71 -0.89 -16.21
C ARG A 84 13.14 -2.10 -15.49
N PRO A 85 11.80 -2.21 -15.34
CA PRO A 85 11.19 -3.36 -14.70
C PRO A 85 11.60 -4.68 -15.39
N ARG A 86 11.56 -4.72 -16.71
CA ARG A 86 12.01 -5.88 -17.49
C ARG A 86 13.46 -5.71 -17.95
N PRO A 87 14.29 -6.76 -17.88
CA PRO A 87 13.97 -8.13 -17.43
C PRO A 87 14.10 -8.38 -15.92
N VAL A 88 14.50 -7.37 -15.13
CA VAL A 88 14.88 -7.52 -13.70
C VAL A 88 13.77 -8.15 -12.85
N LEU A 89 12.52 -7.81 -13.14
CA LEU A 89 11.32 -8.17 -12.38
C LEU A 89 10.40 -9.09 -13.17
N ASP A 90 10.86 -9.68 -14.29
CA ASP A 90 10.10 -10.66 -15.09
C ASP A 90 9.63 -11.84 -14.22
N TRP A 91 10.46 -12.26 -13.25
CA TRP A 91 10.10 -13.32 -12.32
C TRP A 91 8.85 -12.96 -11.50
N TYR A 92 8.69 -11.69 -11.09
CA TYR A 92 7.54 -11.25 -10.31
C TYR A 92 6.32 -11.07 -11.21
N LEU A 93 6.51 -10.42 -12.38
CA LEU A 93 5.44 -10.22 -13.36
C LEU A 93 4.85 -11.56 -13.83
N LYS A 94 5.68 -12.60 -13.96
CA LYS A 94 5.21 -13.97 -14.21
C LYS A 94 4.30 -14.50 -13.10
N ARG A 95 4.64 -14.26 -11.82
CA ARG A 95 3.81 -14.70 -10.68
C ARG A 95 2.49 -13.92 -10.57
N VAL A 96 2.48 -12.66 -11.01
CA VAL A 96 1.25 -11.87 -11.18
C VAL A 96 0.39 -12.48 -12.27
N ASP A 97 0.98 -12.76 -13.44
CA ASP A 97 0.26 -13.33 -14.59
C ASP A 97 -0.38 -14.69 -14.28
N GLU A 98 0.36 -15.56 -13.58
CA GLU A 98 -0.15 -16.85 -13.08
C GLU A 98 -1.34 -16.66 -12.13
N ALA A 99 -1.30 -15.68 -11.22
CA ALA A 99 -2.38 -15.44 -10.26
C ALA A 99 -3.60 -14.76 -10.89
N VAL A 100 -3.39 -13.89 -11.88
CA VAL A 100 -4.48 -13.32 -12.70
C VAL A 100 -5.14 -14.41 -13.52
N SER A 101 -4.37 -15.30 -14.13
CA SER A 101 -4.90 -16.45 -14.87
C SER A 101 -5.73 -17.38 -13.97
N GLU A 102 -5.27 -17.65 -12.74
CA GLU A 102 -6.02 -18.41 -11.74
C GLU A 102 -7.37 -17.73 -11.40
N ALA A 103 -7.37 -16.40 -11.22
CA ALA A 103 -8.61 -15.65 -10.97
C ALA A 103 -9.57 -15.68 -12.18
N ARG A 104 -9.06 -15.62 -13.41
CA ARG A 104 -9.85 -15.75 -14.65
C ARG A 104 -10.55 -17.10 -14.74
N GLU A 105 -9.84 -18.17 -14.39
CA GLU A 105 -10.39 -19.53 -14.41
C GLU A 105 -11.49 -19.74 -13.36
N LEU A 106 -11.33 -19.15 -12.17
CA LEU A 106 -12.28 -19.27 -11.07
C LEU A 106 -13.53 -18.40 -11.25
N SER A 107 -13.48 -17.35 -12.06
CA SER A 107 -14.58 -16.40 -12.24
C SER A 107 -14.65 -15.90 -13.70
N PRO A 108 -15.05 -16.79 -14.64
CA PRO A 108 -15.05 -16.46 -16.05
C PRO A 108 -16.07 -15.37 -16.39
N ASN A 109 -15.66 -14.41 -17.23
CA ASN A 109 -16.44 -13.24 -17.67
C ASN A 109 -16.72 -12.19 -16.59
N GLU A 110 -16.06 -12.26 -15.43
CA GLU A 110 -16.09 -11.18 -14.44
C GLU A 110 -14.83 -10.31 -14.55
N GLY A 111 -14.98 -9.01 -14.33
CA GLY A 111 -13.82 -8.12 -14.21
C GLY A 111 -13.03 -8.45 -12.94
N ILE A 112 -11.72 -8.24 -12.95
CA ILE A 112 -10.80 -8.58 -11.84
C ILE A 112 -10.40 -7.32 -11.06
N SER A 113 -10.22 -7.50 -9.75
CA SER A 113 -9.64 -6.49 -8.86
C SER A 113 -8.19 -6.85 -8.50
N LEU A 114 -7.24 -5.98 -8.83
CA LEU A 114 -5.87 -6.10 -8.33
C LEU A 114 -5.74 -5.37 -7.00
N ILE A 115 -5.13 -6.03 -6.01
CA ILE A 115 -4.82 -5.45 -4.69
C ILE A 115 -3.30 -5.46 -4.53
N GLY A 116 -2.66 -4.33 -4.79
CA GLY A 116 -1.20 -4.19 -4.70
C GLY A 116 -0.74 -3.61 -3.37
N HIS A 117 0.10 -4.33 -2.64
CA HIS A 117 0.72 -3.83 -1.41
C HIS A 117 2.14 -3.34 -1.67
N SER A 118 2.48 -2.14 -1.18
CA SER A 118 3.84 -1.59 -1.29
C SER A 118 4.34 -1.68 -2.72
N ALA A 119 5.47 -2.36 -2.98
CA ALA A 119 5.99 -2.56 -4.33
C ALA A 119 5.02 -3.25 -5.31
N GLY A 120 4.15 -4.14 -4.81
CA GLY A 120 3.16 -4.84 -5.61
C GLY A 120 2.18 -3.91 -6.33
N GLY A 121 1.91 -2.72 -5.78
CA GLY A 121 0.99 -1.76 -6.41
C GLY A 121 1.56 -1.06 -7.64
N TRP A 122 2.82 -0.61 -7.62
CA TRP A 122 3.42 -0.04 -8.83
C TRP A 122 3.80 -1.14 -9.83
N LEU A 123 4.10 -2.36 -9.37
CA LEU A 123 4.24 -3.53 -10.23
C LEU A 123 2.93 -3.92 -10.93
N ALA A 124 1.79 -3.73 -10.26
CA ALA A 124 0.48 -3.90 -10.89
C ALA A 124 0.29 -2.95 -12.07
N ARG A 125 0.75 -1.70 -11.94
CA ARG A 125 0.71 -0.72 -13.04
C ARG A 125 1.58 -1.14 -14.22
N VAL A 126 2.77 -1.69 -13.96
CA VAL A 126 3.63 -2.27 -15.01
C VAL A 126 2.92 -3.46 -15.68
N TYR A 127 2.30 -4.35 -14.89
CA TYR A 127 1.56 -5.48 -15.44
C TYR A 127 0.41 -5.02 -16.34
N MET A 128 -0.40 -4.05 -15.90
CA MET A 128 -1.52 -3.52 -16.68
C MET A 128 -1.10 -2.81 -17.98
N GLU A 129 0.11 -2.25 -18.00
CA GLU A 129 0.66 -1.59 -19.19
C GLU A 129 1.24 -2.59 -20.20
N GLU A 130 1.89 -3.64 -19.71
CA GLU A 130 2.71 -4.52 -20.56
C GLU A 130 2.06 -5.89 -20.88
N PHE A 131 0.95 -6.24 -20.21
CA PHE A 131 0.23 -7.51 -20.37
C PHE A 131 -1.25 -7.25 -20.74
N ASP A 132 -1.96 -8.30 -21.17
CA ASP A 132 -3.41 -8.22 -21.35
C ASP A 132 -4.09 -8.10 -19.98
N ALA A 133 -4.58 -6.89 -19.70
CA ALA A 133 -5.27 -6.51 -18.48
C ALA A 133 -6.64 -5.88 -18.79
N SER A 134 -7.23 -6.22 -19.93
CA SER A 134 -8.51 -5.66 -20.40
C SER A 134 -9.71 -5.99 -19.50
N ASP A 135 -9.59 -7.05 -18.70
CA ASP A 135 -10.55 -7.49 -17.70
C ASP A 135 -10.29 -6.90 -16.30
N ILE A 136 -9.16 -6.21 -16.08
CA ILE A 136 -8.91 -5.51 -14.83
C ILE A 136 -9.79 -4.26 -14.76
N SER A 137 -10.60 -4.17 -13.71
CA SER A 137 -11.58 -3.08 -13.53
C SER A 137 -11.43 -2.34 -12.19
N LEU A 138 -10.50 -2.78 -11.35
CA LEU A 138 -10.09 -2.11 -10.12
C LEU A 138 -8.59 -2.38 -9.86
N LEU A 139 -7.82 -1.32 -9.63
CA LEU A 139 -6.51 -1.39 -8.96
C LEU A 139 -6.63 -0.69 -7.60
N LEU A 140 -6.59 -1.47 -6.53
CA LEU A 140 -6.54 -1.00 -5.15
C LEU A 140 -5.10 -1.12 -4.64
N THR A 141 -4.51 -0.03 -4.15
CA THR A 141 -3.13 -0.04 -3.65
C THR A 141 -3.05 0.28 -2.16
N LEU A 142 -2.18 -0.43 -1.43
CA LEU A 142 -2.00 -0.33 0.01
C LEU A 142 -0.58 0.16 0.30
N GLY A 143 -0.45 1.41 0.73
CA GLY A 143 0.86 2.01 1.06
C GLY A 143 1.87 1.90 -0.07
N THR A 144 1.44 2.02 -1.33
CA THR A 144 2.33 1.86 -2.50
C THR A 144 3.02 3.17 -2.85
N PRO A 145 4.37 3.23 -2.91
CA PRO A 145 5.05 4.43 -3.38
C PRO A 145 4.89 4.54 -4.91
N HIS A 146 4.06 5.47 -5.38
CA HIS A 146 3.77 5.65 -6.82
C HIS A 146 4.71 6.64 -7.52
N LEU A 147 5.26 7.59 -6.76
CA LEU A 147 6.04 8.70 -7.29
C LEU A 147 7.54 8.47 -7.06
N PRO A 148 8.41 8.77 -8.03
CA PRO A 148 9.84 8.74 -7.81
C PRO A 148 10.26 9.84 -6.83
N PRO A 149 11.38 9.65 -6.09
CA PRO A 149 11.91 10.71 -5.25
C PRO A 149 12.34 11.93 -6.09
N PRO A 150 12.27 13.16 -5.53
CA PRO A 150 12.67 14.36 -6.24
C PRO A 150 14.14 14.29 -6.70
N LYS A 151 14.37 14.55 -7.99
CA LYS A 151 15.72 14.51 -8.58
C LYS A 151 16.62 15.57 -7.94
N GLY A 152 17.82 15.15 -7.54
CA GLY A 152 18.84 16.05 -6.98
C GLY A 152 18.58 16.48 -5.53
N ALA A 153 17.58 15.91 -4.84
CA ALA A 153 17.34 16.23 -3.43
C ALA A 153 18.57 15.85 -2.56
N PRO A 154 19.08 16.76 -1.70
CA PRO A 154 20.28 16.51 -0.91
C PRO A 154 20.17 15.27 0.00
N GLY A 155 21.09 14.31 -0.18
CA GLY A 155 21.15 13.08 0.61
C GLY A 155 20.04 12.08 0.31
N VAL A 156 19.36 12.22 -0.84
CA VAL A 156 18.35 11.27 -1.33
C VAL A 156 18.99 10.38 -2.39
N ILE A 157 18.87 9.08 -2.21
CA ILE A 157 19.26 8.05 -3.17
C ILE A 157 17.99 7.31 -3.57
N ASP A 158 17.70 7.26 -4.87
CA ASP A 158 16.57 6.48 -5.37
C ASP A 158 16.77 4.99 -5.10
N GLN A 159 16.08 4.49 -4.09
CA GLN A 159 16.12 3.07 -3.67
C GLN A 159 15.54 2.13 -4.72
N THR A 160 14.66 2.65 -5.58
CA THR A 160 14.07 1.91 -6.70
C THR A 160 14.95 1.95 -7.94
N ARG A 161 16.07 2.69 -7.90
CA ARG A 161 17.09 2.75 -8.97
C ARG A 161 16.52 3.15 -10.33
N GLY A 162 15.52 4.04 -10.34
CA GLY A 162 14.87 4.54 -11.54
C GLY A 162 13.58 3.81 -11.92
N LEU A 163 13.20 2.73 -11.22
CA LEU A 163 11.98 1.98 -11.55
C LEU A 163 10.72 2.83 -11.41
N LEU A 164 10.58 3.63 -10.36
CA LEU A 164 9.41 4.51 -10.22
C LEU A 164 9.41 5.64 -11.26
N THR A 165 10.59 6.10 -11.68
CA THR A 165 10.70 7.04 -12.81
C THR A 165 10.23 6.39 -14.12
N TYR A 166 10.54 5.10 -14.32
CA TYR A 166 10.02 4.34 -15.46
C TYR A 166 8.49 4.22 -15.39
N VAL A 167 7.93 3.83 -14.24
CA VAL A 167 6.47 3.68 -14.06
C VAL A 167 5.75 5.01 -14.31
N GLU A 168 6.22 6.10 -13.72
CA GLU A 168 5.63 7.43 -13.92
C GLU A 168 5.63 7.85 -15.40
N LYS A 169 6.68 7.51 -16.15
CA LYS A 169 6.82 7.91 -17.55
C LYS A 169 6.05 7.02 -18.53
N ASN A 170 5.97 5.71 -18.27
CA ASN A 170 5.54 4.74 -19.27
C ASN A 170 4.18 4.09 -18.97
N CYS A 171 3.73 4.06 -17.71
CA CYS A 171 2.42 3.52 -17.39
C CYS A 171 1.34 4.59 -17.53
N ALA A 172 0.15 4.19 -17.97
CA ALA A 172 -1.02 5.05 -18.00
C ALA A 172 -1.25 5.78 -16.64
N PRO A 173 -1.75 7.03 -16.68
CA PRO A 173 -2.12 7.74 -15.47
C PRO A 173 -3.29 7.02 -14.77
N ALA A 174 -3.41 7.22 -13.46
CA ALA A 174 -4.55 6.65 -12.74
C ALA A 174 -5.86 7.30 -13.19
N VAL A 175 -6.92 6.50 -13.17
CA VAL A 175 -8.28 6.92 -13.54
C VAL A 175 -9.29 6.39 -12.53
N TYR A 176 -10.41 7.07 -12.38
CA TYR A 176 -11.53 6.62 -11.57
C TYR A 176 -12.83 6.70 -12.38
N THR A 177 -13.01 5.77 -13.32
CA THR A 177 -14.17 5.68 -14.21
C THR A 177 -15.01 4.43 -13.90
N PRO A 178 -16.20 4.27 -14.51
CA PRO A 178 -16.98 3.04 -14.37
C PRO A 178 -16.24 1.77 -14.84
N GLU A 179 -15.40 1.90 -15.88
CA GLU A 179 -14.66 0.80 -16.51
C GLU A 179 -13.42 0.40 -15.70
N LEU A 180 -12.66 1.39 -15.21
CA LEU A 180 -11.43 1.17 -14.45
C LEU A 180 -11.33 2.16 -13.30
N ARG A 181 -11.14 1.63 -12.09
CA ARG A 181 -10.99 2.41 -10.86
C ARG A 181 -9.61 2.22 -10.26
N TYR A 182 -8.94 3.32 -9.96
CA TYR A 182 -7.77 3.35 -9.10
C TYR A 182 -8.19 3.82 -7.71
N VAL A 183 -7.95 3.01 -6.69
CA VAL A 183 -8.17 3.35 -5.29
C VAL A 183 -6.84 3.25 -4.57
N CYS A 184 -6.32 4.36 -4.06
CA CYS A 184 -5.04 4.42 -3.38
C CYS A 184 -5.25 4.67 -1.89
N ILE A 185 -4.92 3.66 -1.07
CA ILE A 185 -5.04 3.71 0.38
C ILE A 185 -3.67 3.99 1.00
N ALA A 186 -3.59 5.05 1.79
CA ALA A 186 -2.42 5.46 2.56
C ALA A 186 -2.67 5.32 4.07
N GLY A 187 -1.65 4.93 4.81
CA GLY A 187 -1.68 4.90 6.28
C GLY A 187 -1.01 6.13 6.89
N ARG A 188 -1.54 6.61 8.01
CA ARG A 188 -0.97 7.69 8.84
C ARG A 188 -0.65 7.17 10.24
N TYR A 189 0.28 6.23 10.31
CA TYR A 189 0.71 5.62 11.55
C TYR A 189 1.65 6.51 12.37
N ILE A 190 2.59 7.19 11.70
CA ILE A 190 3.57 8.05 12.38
C ILE A 190 3.99 9.21 11.48
N GLN A 191 4.18 10.39 12.08
CA GLN A 191 4.81 11.51 11.42
C GLN A 191 6.33 11.40 11.57
N GLY A 192 7.05 11.42 10.45
CA GLY A 192 8.51 11.47 10.46
C GLY A 192 9.05 12.78 11.02
N ALA A 193 10.34 12.80 11.34
CA ALA A 193 11.06 14.02 11.69
C ALA A 193 12.47 14.08 11.06
N PRO A 194 13.03 15.28 10.81
CA PRO A 194 14.42 15.42 10.40
C PRO A 194 15.40 14.97 11.49
N LEU A 195 16.59 14.51 11.08
CA LEU A 195 17.72 14.36 11.99
C LEU A 195 18.18 15.74 12.46
N THR A 196 18.32 15.93 13.77
CA THR A 196 19.02 17.09 14.34
C THR A 196 20.51 16.79 14.40
N GLY A 197 21.36 17.77 14.11
CA GLY A 197 22.79 17.62 13.78
C GLY A 197 23.74 17.03 14.84
N ASN A 198 23.28 16.25 15.83
CA ASN A 198 24.14 15.65 16.87
C ASN A 198 23.77 14.22 17.32
N THR A 199 22.84 13.52 16.68
CA THR A 199 22.59 12.10 16.99
C THR A 199 23.26 11.21 15.96
N ILE A 200 24.53 10.89 16.19
CA ILE A 200 25.16 9.68 15.64
C ILE A 200 24.48 8.53 16.38
N ALA A 201 23.52 7.87 15.73
CA ALA A 201 23.06 6.57 16.20
C ALA A 201 24.24 5.61 16.09
N THR A 202 24.83 5.25 17.23
CA THR A 202 25.82 4.20 17.31
C THR A 202 25.20 2.90 16.82
N THR A 203 25.91 2.22 15.93
CA THR A 203 25.51 1.07 15.12
C THR A 203 25.17 -0.21 15.92
N ASP A 204 25.02 -0.11 17.24
CA ASP A 204 24.95 -1.27 18.15
C ASP A 204 23.53 -1.70 18.56
N GLU A 205 22.47 -0.95 18.19
CA GLU A 205 21.07 -1.40 18.40
C GLU A 205 20.46 -2.12 17.17
N ILE A 206 21.24 -2.37 16.12
CA ILE A 206 20.73 -2.84 14.81
C ILE A 206 20.66 -4.38 14.70
N LEU A 207 21.02 -5.13 15.75
CA LEU A 207 21.03 -6.61 15.71
C LEU A 207 20.31 -7.24 16.90
N ALA A 208 18.96 -7.28 16.86
CA ALA A 208 18.16 -8.37 17.43
C ALA A 208 16.68 -8.24 17.04
N VAL A 209 16.29 -8.85 15.92
CA VAL A 209 14.92 -9.37 15.75
C VAL A 209 15.07 -10.78 15.19
N ASP A 210 14.80 -11.75 16.08
CA ASP A 210 14.52 -13.20 15.92
C ASP A 210 15.13 -13.90 17.15
N THR A 211 14.42 -14.44 18.16
CA THR A 211 13.33 -15.44 18.20
C THR A 211 12.77 -15.51 19.65
N PRO A 212 11.63 -16.19 19.91
CA PRO A 212 10.91 -16.07 21.18
C PRO A 212 11.50 -16.99 22.27
N SER A 213 11.59 -16.47 23.51
CA SER A 213 11.67 -17.31 24.70
C SER A 213 10.92 -16.62 25.83
N ASP A 214 9.94 -17.33 26.38
CA ASP A 214 9.32 -17.05 27.66
C ASP A 214 10.40 -16.86 28.74
N VAL A 215 10.33 -15.77 29.51
CA VAL A 215 10.07 -15.78 30.96
C VAL A 215 10.04 -14.36 31.55
N ALA A 216 9.09 -14.21 32.48
CA ALA A 216 9.00 -13.23 33.57
C ALA A 216 8.53 -11.79 33.25
N GLU A 217 7.27 -11.55 33.65
CA GLU A 217 6.78 -10.26 34.11
C GLU A 217 7.79 -9.57 35.04
N ALA A 218 7.99 -8.28 34.82
CA ALA A 218 8.40 -7.35 35.86
C ALA A 218 7.54 -6.09 35.80
N VAL A 219 6.52 -6.08 36.66
CA VAL A 219 5.77 -4.88 37.04
C VAL A 219 6.74 -3.89 37.67
N MET A 220 6.83 -2.67 37.13
CA MET A 220 7.33 -1.52 37.87
C MET A 220 6.28 -0.41 37.89
N VAL A 221 5.64 -0.28 39.05
CA VAL A 221 4.96 0.95 39.46
C VAL A 221 5.97 1.77 40.28
N SER A 222 6.32 2.96 39.81
CA SER A 222 6.47 4.12 40.70
C SER A 222 6.43 5.45 39.96
N THR A 223 5.36 6.15 40.30
CA THR A 223 5.06 7.58 40.37
C THR A 223 6.16 8.65 40.16
N LYS A 224 5.67 9.72 39.53
CA LYS A 224 6.03 11.16 39.61
C LYS A 224 6.88 11.78 38.49
N ASP A 225 6.22 12.76 37.87
CA ASP A 225 6.71 13.91 37.11
C ASP A 225 7.37 13.63 35.76
N LYS A 226 6.53 13.40 34.74
CA LYS A 226 6.92 13.48 33.33
C LYS A 226 7.23 14.94 32.96
N PRO A 227 8.47 15.28 32.56
CA PRO A 227 8.62 16.39 31.64
C PRO A 227 7.99 15.93 30.32
N THR A 228 7.02 16.69 29.82
CA THR A 228 6.56 16.61 28.43
C THR A 228 7.80 16.68 27.53
N GLN A 229 8.24 15.54 26.99
CA GLN A 229 9.24 15.51 25.93
C GLN A 229 8.62 16.20 24.71
N SER A 230 8.87 17.49 24.57
CA SER A 230 8.26 18.37 23.56
C SER A 230 8.93 18.25 22.18
N GLY A 231 9.58 17.13 21.88
CA GLY A 231 10.37 16.93 20.67
C GLY A 231 10.12 15.59 19.99
N PRO A 232 10.41 15.47 18.68
CA PRO A 232 10.22 14.23 17.95
C PRO A 232 11.03 13.08 18.56
N THR A 233 10.42 11.90 18.63
CA THR A 233 11.07 10.68 19.14
C THR A 233 12.21 10.22 18.23
N LEU A 234 13.14 9.41 18.74
CA LEU A 234 14.19 8.79 17.91
C LEU A 234 13.59 7.95 16.77
N ARG A 235 12.50 7.24 17.05
CA ARG A 235 11.73 6.48 16.05
C ARG A 235 11.20 7.38 14.92
N ALA A 236 10.60 8.52 15.26
CA ALA A 236 10.13 9.49 14.26
C ALA A 236 11.28 10.02 13.39
N ARG A 237 12.46 10.25 13.97
CA ARG A 237 13.65 10.68 13.21
C ARG A 237 14.16 9.63 12.25
N PHE A 238 14.24 8.37 12.69
CA PHE A 238 14.66 7.25 11.84
C PHE A 238 13.70 7.05 10.67
N ILE A 239 12.40 6.99 10.95
CA ILE A 239 11.35 6.86 9.93
C ILE A 239 11.34 8.07 8.99
N GLY A 240 11.54 9.28 9.52
CA GLY A 240 11.68 10.50 8.71
C GLY A 240 12.83 10.41 7.70
N GLN A 241 13.95 9.77 8.04
CA GLN A 241 15.00 9.52 7.04
C GLN A 241 14.56 8.55 5.95
N GLY A 242 13.81 7.52 6.29
CA GLY A 242 13.18 6.62 5.30
C GLY A 242 12.26 7.39 4.35
N TYR A 243 11.34 8.21 4.89
CA TYR A 243 10.44 9.04 4.08
C TYR A 243 11.18 10.02 3.20
N LYS A 244 12.28 10.58 3.69
CA LYS A 244 13.13 11.45 2.88
C LYS A 244 13.68 10.73 1.65
N GLN A 245 14.04 9.45 1.76
CA GLN A 245 14.49 8.67 0.60
C GLN A 245 13.38 8.45 -0.44
N VAL A 246 12.12 8.45 -0.03
CA VAL A 246 10.97 8.19 -0.91
C VAL A 246 10.40 9.48 -1.52
N CYS A 247 10.22 10.53 -0.72
CA CYS A 247 9.53 11.76 -1.14
C CYS A 247 10.36 13.05 -1.00
N GLY A 248 11.62 12.94 -0.57
CA GLY A 248 12.52 14.09 -0.36
C GLY A 248 12.28 14.87 0.94
N ARG A 249 11.25 14.54 1.71
CA ARG A 249 10.91 15.19 2.99
C ARG A 249 10.90 14.21 4.16
N ALA A 250 11.37 14.67 5.32
CA ALA A 250 11.47 13.86 6.52
C ALA A 250 10.32 14.09 7.51
N ASP A 251 9.57 15.18 7.36
CA ASP A 251 8.57 15.72 8.29
C ASP A 251 7.12 15.47 7.81
N VAL A 252 6.89 14.33 7.16
CA VAL A 252 5.59 13.94 6.59
C VAL A 252 4.96 12.77 7.33
N TRP A 253 3.64 12.65 7.22
CA TRP A 253 2.90 11.47 7.68
C TRP A 253 3.12 10.29 6.75
N GLY A 254 3.06 9.08 7.32
CA GLY A 254 3.04 7.84 6.57
C GLY A 254 2.78 6.63 7.46
N ASP A 255 2.87 5.45 6.86
CA ASP A 255 2.52 4.17 7.47
C ASP A 255 3.69 3.47 8.20
N GLY A 256 4.74 4.23 8.51
CA GLY A 256 6.04 3.75 8.99
C GLY A 256 7.06 3.40 7.90
N VAL A 257 6.68 3.25 6.63
CA VAL A 257 7.59 2.93 5.51
C VAL A 257 7.41 3.87 4.33
N VAL A 258 6.16 4.04 3.88
CA VAL A 258 5.79 4.87 2.74
C VAL A 258 5.10 6.14 3.24
N PRO A 259 5.60 7.33 2.84
CA PRO A 259 4.93 8.57 3.17
C PRO A 259 3.61 8.69 2.41
N GLU A 260 2.58 9.23 3.06
CA GLU A 260 1.22 9.41 2.53
C GLU A 260 1.23 10.10 1.15
N VAL A 261 2.06 11.13 1.02
CA VAL A 261 2.19 11.92 -0.20
C VAL A 261 2.72 11.14 -1.40
N SER A 262 3.41 10.01 -1.17
CA SER A 262 3.87 9.10 -2.22
C SER A 262 2.91 7.92 -2.42
N ALA A 263 2.00 7.68 -1.47
CA ALA A 263 0.98 6.65 -1.54
C ALA A 263 -0.25 7.06 -2.36
N HIS A 264 -0.49 8.36 -2.47
CA HIS A 264 -1.54 8.91 -3.32
C HIS A 264 -1.09 9.07 -4.78
N LEU A 265 -2.05 8.96 -5.69
CA LEU A 265 -1.83 9.10 -7.12
C LEU A 265 -2.92 10.01 -7.72
N GLU A 266 -2.50 10.97 -8.54
CA GLU A 266 -3.42 11.88 -9.22
C GLU A 266 -4.34 11.10 -10.18
N GLY A 267 -5.64 11.41 -10.16
CA GLY A 267 -6.66 10.71 -10.94
C GLY A 267 -7.27 9.47 -10.25
N ALA A 268 -6.69 9.01 -9.13
CA ALA A 268 -7.26 7.95 -8.30
C ALA A 268 -8.21 8.50 -7.22
N LEU A 269 -9.06 7.62 -6.67
CA LEU A 269 -9.70 7.85 -5.37
C LEU A 269 -8.65 7.63 -4.27
N ASN A 270 -8.20 8.71 -3.64
CA ASN A 270 -7.18 8.67 -2.59
C ASN A 270 -7.84 8.66 -1.20
N ILE A 271 -7.48 7.68 -0.38
CA ILE A 271 -8.04 7.45 0.96
C ILE A 271 -6.89 7.35 1.95
N SER A 272 -7.05 7.98 3.11
CA SER A 272 -6.05 7.93 4.19
C SER A 272 -6.68 7.42 5.47
N PHE A 273 -6.02 6.48 6.14
CA PHE A 273 -6.46 5.94 7.42
C PHE A 273 -5.46 6.27 8.54
N ASP A 274 -5.95 6.91 9.59
CA ASP A 274 -5.16 7.22 10.78
C ASP A 274 -4.79 5.96 11.56
N GLY A 275 -3.55 5.91 12.06
CA GLY A 275 -3.06 4.78 12.87
C GLY A 275 -2.73 3.50 12.08
N VAL A 276 -2.87 3.50 10.75
CA VAL A 276 -2.64 2.31 9.92
C VAL A 276 -1.18 2.15 9.52
N TYR A 277 -0.59 1.04 9.93
CA TYR A 277 0.79 0.62 9.68
C TYR A 277 0.95 -0.09 8.33
N HIS A 278 2.18 -0.08 7.80
CA HIS A 278 2.50 -0.55 6.46
C HIS A 278 2.19 -2.04 6.23
N SER A 279 2.73 -2.92 7.08
CA SER A 279 2.90 -4.34 6.74
C SER A 279 2.02 -5.25 7.58
N PRO A 280 1.52 -6.38 7.02
CA PRO A 280 0.92 -7.45 7.82
C PRO A 280 1.92 -8.03 8.83
N VAL A 281 3.21 -8.04 8.50
CA VAL A 281 4.26 -8.54 9.40
C VAL A 281 4.48 -7.52 10.51
N GLY A 282 4.20 -7.96 11.74
CA GLY A 282 4.22 -7.13 12.94
C GLY A 282 2.88 -6.49 13.28
N SER A 283 1.85 -6.57 12.43
CA SER A 283 0.51 -6.15 12.87
C SER A 283 0.02 -7.04 14.02
N ASP A 284 -0.63 -6.42 15.01
CA ASP A 284 -1.44 -7.12 16.02
C ASP A 284 -2.95 -6.89 15.81
N ASP A 285 -3.32 -6.22 14.71
CA ASP A 285 -4.67 -5.83 14.30
C ASP A 285 -5.43 -4.88 15.24
N GLU A 286 -4.86 -4.56 16.40
CA GLU A 286 -5.52 -3.77 17.45
C GLU A 286 -4.75 -2.46 17.73
N GLN A 287 -3.55 -2.57 18.31
CA GLN A 287 -2.72 -1.42 18.69
C GLN A 287 -1.87 -0.93 17.53
N ARG A 288 -1.52 -1.83 16.61
CA ARG A 288 -0.83 -1.54 15.36
C ARG A 288 -1.58 -2.22 14.21
N PRO A 289 -2.76 -1.72 13.83
CA PRO A 289 -3.48 -2.26 12.70
C PRO A 289 -2.72 -1.97 11.41
N TRP A 290 -2.79 -2.89 10.45
CA TRP A 290 -2.35 -2.66 9.08
C TRP A 290 -3.57 -2.57 8.15
N TYR A 291 -3.33 -2.30 6.86
CA TYR A 291 -4.40 -2.11 5.88
C TYR A 291 -5.44 -3.24 5.85
N GLY A 292 -5.00 -4.49 6.00
CA GLY A 292 -5.85 -5.68 5.99
C GLY A 292 -6.36 -6.13 7.37
N SER A 293 -6.13 -5.35 8.44
CA SER A 293 -6.72 -5.64 9.75
C SER A 293 -8.24 -5.54 9.68
N PRO A 294 -9.01 -6.39 10.38
CA PRO A 294 -10.47 -6.45 10.23
C PRO A 294 -11.20 -5.11 10.45
N ALA A 295 -10.73 -4.28 11.38
CA ALA A 295 -11.30 -2.96 11.65
C ALA A 295 -11.06 -1.95 10.50
N ILE A 296 -9.97 -2.11 9.75
CA ILE A 296 -9.59 -1.26 8.62
C ILE A 296 -10.24 -1.77 7.33
N LEU A 297 -10.25 -3.09 7.12
CA LEU A 297 -10.82 -3.71 5.93
C LEU A 297 -12.31 -3.37 5.74
N LYS A 298 -13.07 -3.27 6.84
CA LYS A 298 -14.48 -2.81 6.84
C LYS A 298 -14.69 -1.42 6.25
N GLN A 299 -13.64 -0.60 6.20
CA GLN A 299 -13.69 0.77 5.71
C GLN A 299 -13.33 0.88 4.22
N TRP A 300 -12.91 -0.22 3.56
CA TRP A 300 -12.53 -0.20 2.14
C TRP A 300 -13.70 0.04 1.19
N GLY A 301 -14.96 -0.16 1.64
CA GLY A 301 -16.19 -0.04 0.85
C GLY A 301 -16.56 -1.32 0.11
#